data_AF-A0A933LJ68-F1
#
_entry.id   AF-A0A933LJ68-F1
#
_cell.length_a   1.000
_cell.length_b   1.000
_cell.length_c   1.000
_cell.angle_alpha   90.00
_cell.angle_beta   90.00
_cell.angle_gamma   90.00
#
_symmetry.space_group_name_H-M   'P 1'
#
loop_
_entity.id
_entity.type
_entity.pdbx_description
1 polymer ?
#
loop_
_entity_poly.entity_id
_entity_poly.type
_entity_poly.pdbx_seq_one_letter_code
_entity_poly.pdbx_strand_id
1 'polypeptide(L)' 'MDARLIDEVIRRIAGVVRPRRIVLFGSAATGTMTADSDIDLLVLKNDVRNPRQESTRLRAALGGLG' A
#
# COMPACT_ATOMS: atom_id res chain seq x y z
N MET A 1 -13.76 -1.77 -6.61
CA MET A 1 -12.34 -2.08 -6.38
C MET A 1 -12.11 -3.56 -6.62
N ASP A 2 -11.10 -3.96 -7.39
CA ASP A 2 -10.81 -5.38 -7.61
C ASP A 2 -10.16 -5.97 -6.35
N ALA A 3 -10.80 -6.96 -5.73
CA ALA A 3 -10.27 -7.64 -4.55
C ALA A 3 -8.87 -8.23 -4.81
N ARG A 4 -8.61 -8.66 -6.04
CA ARG A 4 -7.31 -9.21 -6.45
C ARG A 4 -6.17 -8.18 -6.35
N LEU A 5 -6.48 -6.91 -6.63
CA LEU A 5 -5.50 -5.83 -6.53
C LEU A 5 -5.15 -5.52 -5.07
N ILE A 6 -6.15 -5.50 -4.18
CA ILE A 6 -5.92 -5.33 -2.74
C ILE A 6 -5.04 -6.47 -2.20
N ASP A 7 -5.39 -7.72 -2.53
CA ASP A 7 -4.66 -8.89 -2.07
C ASP A 7 -3.20 -8.87 -2.55
N GLU A 8 -2.96 -8.43 -3.79
CA GLU A 8 -1.62 -8.27 -4.34
C GLU A 8 -0.84 -7.17 -3.61
N VAL A 9 -1.45 -6.01 -3.36
CA VAL A 9 -0.85 -4.92 -2.57
C VAL A 9 -0.46 -5.40 -1.18
N ILE A 10 -1.37 -6.07 -0.46
CA ILE A 10 -1.12 -6.60 0.88
C ILE A 10 0.04 -7.61 0.83
N ARG A 11 0.02 -8.54 -0.13
CA ARG A 11 1.06 -9.56 -0.30
C ARG A 11 2.43 -8.94 -0.53
N ARG A 12 2.52 -7.93 -1.40
CA ARG A 12 3.79 -7.24 -1.71
C ARG A 12 4.32 -6.47 -0.51
N ILE A 13 3.47 -5.71 0.18
CA ILE A 13 3.86 -4.98 1.40
C ILE A 13 4.34 -5.94 2.48
N ALA A 14 3.57 -7.01 2.75
CA ALA A 14 3.93 -8.03 3.74
C ALA A 14 5.21 -8.81 3.35
N GLY A 15 5.53 -8.89 2.06
CA GLY A 15 6.76 -9.50 1.55
C GLY A 15 8.02 -8.66 1.81
N VAL A 16 7.89 -7.32 1.87
CA VAL A 16 9.05 -6.43 2.04
C VAL A 16 9.20 -5.86 3.45
N VAL A 17 8.11 -5.83 4.23
CA VAL A 17 8.10 -5.37 5.62
C VAL A 17 7.17 -6.24 6.48
N ARG A 18 7.32 -6.16 7.80
CA ARG A 18 6.36 -6.75 8.76
C ARG A 18 5.48 -5.64 9.35
N PRO A 19 4.36 -5.30 8.70
CA PRO A 19 3.48 -4.26 9.20
C PRO A 19 2.71 -4.78 10.42
N ARG A 20 2.45 -3.89 11.39
CA ARG A 20 1.46 -4.14 12.45
C ARG A 20 0.04 -3.94 11.96
N ARG A 21 -0.15 -3.00 11.04
CA ARG A 21 -1.45 -2.67 10.45
C ARG A 21 -1.25 -1.97 9.11
N ILE A 22 -2.13 -2.27 8.17
CA ILE A 22 -2.26 -1.55 6.90
C ILE A 22 -3.65 -0.93 6.90
N VAL A 23 -3.76 0.35 6.59
CA VAL A 23 -5.05 1.06 6.48
C VAL A 23 -5.18 1.58 5.06
N LEU A 24 -6.26 1.19 4.39
CA LEU A 24 -6.67 1.74 3.11
C LEU A 24 -7.50 3.00 3.35
N PHE A 25 -7.19 4.09 2.67
CA PHE A 25 -7.97 5.32 2.73
C PHE A 25 -8.11 5.94 1.33
N GLY A 26 -8.74 7.10 1.24
CA GLY A 26 -8.98 7.77 -0.04
C GLY A 26 -10.09 7.10 -0.86
N SER A 27 -10.08 7.35 -2.17
CA SER A 27 -11.11 6.90 -3.12
C SER A 27 -11.22 5.37 -3.20
N ALA A 28 -10.13 4.66 -2.93
CA ALA A 28 -10.08 3.21 -2.82
C ALA A 28 -10.94 2.67 -1.66
N ALA A 29 -10.96 3.37 -0.53
CA ALA A 29 -11.76 2.97 0.63
C ALA A 29 -13.26 3.21 0.45
N THR A 30 -13.65 4.21 -0.34
CA THR A 30 -15.06 4.54 -0.61
C THR A 30 -15.64 3.78 -1.80
N GLY A 31 -14.85 2.94 -2.46
CA GLY A 31 -15.28 2.16 -3.63
C GLY A 31 -15.45 2.98 -4.91
N THR A 32 -15.08 4.27 -4.89
CA THR A 32 -15.20 5.20 -6.03
C THR A 32 -13.94 5.25 -6.90
N MET A 33 -13.01 4.34 -6.66
CA MET A 33 -11.74 4.22 -7.38
C MET A 33 -11.96 3.81 -8.85
N THR A 34 -11.35 4.55 -9.76
CA THR A 34 -11.28 4.26 -11.20
C THR A 34 -9.96 3.54 -11.54
N ALA A 35 -9.80 3.08 -12.78
CA ALA A 35 -8.57 2.40 -13.22
C ALA A 35 -7.30 3.28 -13.08
N ASP A 36 -7.45 4.60 -13.16
CA ASP A 36 -6.34 5.57 -13.06
C ASP A 36 -6.17 6.14 -11.63
N SER A 37 -6.94 5.65 -10.66
CA SER A 37 -6.88 6.18 -9.30
C SER A 37 -5.71 5.59 -8.52
N ASP A 38 -4.94 6.48 -7.88
CA ASP A 38 -3.93 6.08 -6.91
C ASP A 38 -4.55 5.33 -5.72
N ILE A 39 -3.80 4.37 -5.17
CA ILE A 39 -4.17 3.66 -3.93
C ILE A 39 -3.44 4.29 -2.76
N ASP A 40 -4.20 4.91 -1.86
CA ASP A 40 -3.67 5.51 -0.64
C ASP A 40 -3.63 4.50 0.52
N LEU A 41 -2.43 4.27 1.04
CA LEU A 41 -2.17 3.29 2.11
C LEU A 41 -1.34 3.89 3.23
N LEU A 42 -1.73 3.58 4.47
CA LEU A 42 -0.95 3.87 5.66
C LEU A 42 -0.45 2.56 6.24
N VAL A 43 0.87 2.39 6.29
CA VAL A 43 1.53 1.21 6.85
C VAL A 43 2.11 1.54 8.22
N LEU A 44 1.51 0.98 9.26
CA LEU A 44 1.98 1.09 10.64
C LEU A 44 2.98 -0.03 10.91
N LYS A 45 4.22 0.31 11.27
CA LYS A 45 5.27 -0.63 11.67
C LYS A 45 6.07 -0.04 12.85
N ASN A 46 6.74 -0.91 13.60
CA ASN A 46 7.70 -0.46 14.62
C ASN A 46 9.01 0.00 13.95
N ASP A 47 9.81 0.78 14.69
CA ASP A 47 11.20 1.12 14.36
C ASP A 47 11.41 1.80 13.00
N VAL A 48 10.53 2.74 12.63
CA VAL A 48 10.73 3.57 11.43
C VAL A 48 11.77 4.66 11.71
N ARG A 49 13.03 4.40 11.36
CA ARG A 49 14.12 5.38 11.51
C ARG A 49 14.07 6.48 10.45
N ASN A 50 13.66 6.16 9.22
CA ASN A 50 13.54 7.11 8.11
C ASN A 50 12.21 6.90 7.35
N PRO A 51 11.15 7.65 7.70
CA PRO A 51 9.84 7.48 7.07
C PRO A 51 9.84 7.71 5.56
N ARG A 52 10.64 8.66 5.08
CA ARG A 52 10.71 8.99 3.64
C ARG A 52 11.33 7.84 2.85
N GLN A 53 12.46 7.31 3.32
CA GLN A 53 13.11 6.17 2.69
C GLN A 53 12.19 4.94 2.68
N GLU A 54 11.46 4.69 3.78
CA GLU A 54 10.54 3.56 3.81
C GLU A 54 9.32 3.75 2.93
N SER A 55 8.82 4.98 2.80
CA SER A 55 7.77 5.29 1.82
C SER A 55 8.25 4.99 0.39
N THR A 56 9.48 5.40 0.03
CA THR A 56 10.07 5.07 -1.28
C THR A 56 10.22 3.57 -1.49
N ARG A 57 10.72 2.83 -0.48
CA ARG A 57 10.88 1.37 -0.55
C ARG A 57 9.55 0.66 -0.73
N LEU A 58 8.52 1.06 0.02
CA LEU A 58 7.17 0.49 -0.09
C LEU A 58 6.54 0.80 -1.45
N ARG A 59 6.67 2.03 -1.95
CA ARG A 59 6.21 2.40 -3.30
C ARG A 59 6.91 1.57 -4.38
N ALA A 60 8.22 1.37 -4.28
CA ALA A 60 8.97 0.54 -5.23
C ALA A 60 8.50 -0.92 -5.23
N ALA A 61 8.14 -1.48 -4.06
CA ALA A 61 7.58 -2.82 -3.97
C ALA A 61 6.22 -2.97 -4.66
N LEU A 62 5.47 -1.87 -4.82
CA LEU A 62 4.19 -1.82 -5.51
C LEU A 62 4.33 -1.51 -7.01
N GLY A 63 5.55 -1.33 -7.53
CA GLY A 63 5.78 -1.06 -8.96
C GLY A 63 5.23 -2.15 -9.88
N GLY A 64 4.72 -1.75 -11.05
CA GLY A 64 4.09 -2.65 -12.03
C GLY A 64 2.67 -3.08 -11.65
N LEU A 65 2.06 -2.44 -10.64
CA LEU A 65 0.61 -2.42 -10.45
C LEU A 65 0.06 -1.21 -11.20
N GLY A 66 -0.18 -1.38 -12.50
CA GLY A 66 -0.51 -0.29 -13.43
C GLY A 66 0.44 -0.25 -14.60
#